data_AF-Q0CCC0-F1
#
_entry.id   AF-Q0CCC0-F1
#
_cell.length_a   1.000
_cell.length_b   1.000
_cell.length_c   1.000
_cell.angle_alpha   90.00
_cell.angle_beta   90.00
_cell.angle_gamma   90.00
#
_symmetry.space_group_name_H-M   'P 1'
#
loop_
_entity.id
_entity.type
_entity.pdbx_description
1 polymer ?
#
loop_
_entity_poly.entity_id
_entity_poly.type
_entity_poly.pdbx_seq_one_letter_code
_entity_poly.pdbx_strand_id
1 'polypeptide(L)'
;MATFDHIEDVIGQLPMLKSYTHILLCFPLAESQLNEAIESLESAVRQVIKTFSFLAGKVVNEGKGPNSSGTFRVAPCETWESPDHQFVRVVDRSFMLASYDEIRGAQAPASMLPGSQLGYRVAFPAHYHETEDDPAPVLDIQCNLIRGGLLLDIAAQHNIIDASGIFQIASLIALSMRGESIPEDVIKEGNRDRRNIIPLLEADEPLLDHSELKASSAVQNPPPVNFLQGYKWQIFKLSAEVLTRITAEGRRQPQEFVPSVTFVSANDCLTAFLWQRVIAMRLKRLHTPEAVSKLSRAVDLRRAMGITPAYMGHMIRVANTSLTFQEIVACSLSRLASLLRKSIIDVSQPYAIRSYVTFIANETDKSKIAYAGAFNPCTDMSCSSIAHITAPEFGRLGAPDFIRRPTYGPLPCCTYVAPDKNDGALDQNQAWSDVVKRIG
;
A
#
# COMPACT_ATOMS: atom_id res chain seq x y z
N MET A 1 -28.17 9.74 13.12
CA MET A 1 -27.05 8.89 12.65
C MET A 1 -26.12 9.75 11.84
N ALA A 2 -24.81 9.70 12.11
CA ALA A 2 -23.83 10.38 11.26
C ALA A 2 -23.89 9.77 9.85
N THR A 3 -23.92 10.62 8.81
CA THR A 3 -23.80 10.16 7.43
C THR A 3 -22.37 10.40 6.94
N PHE A 4 -21.74 9.37 6.39
CA PHE A 4 -20.37 9.44 5.90
C PHE A 4 -20.30 9.59 4.37
N ASP A 5 -21.34 10.16 3.75
CA ASP A 5 -21.44 10.29 2.29
C ASP A 5 -20.28 11.08 1.67
N HIS A 6 -19.68 11.98 2.43
CA HIS A 6 -18.50 12.75 2.02
C HIS A 6 -17.24 11.88 1.83
N ILE A 7 -17.24 10.62 2.28
CA ILE A 7 -16.13 9.66 2.16
C ILE A 7 -16.25 8.80 0.89
N GLU A 8 -17.37 8.88 0.17
CA GLU A 8 -17.53 8.19 -1.09
C GLU A 8 -16.66 8.86 -2.17
N ASP A 9 -15.79 8.08 -2.80
CA ASP A 9 -15.00 8.50 -3.96
C ASP A 9 -15.15 7.48 -5.09
N VAL A 10 -14.67 7.82 -6.29
CA VAL A 10 -14.80 6.97 -7.49
C VAL A 10 -13.67 5.93 -7.60
N ILE A 11 -12.45 6.28 -7.22
CA ILE A 11 -11.26 5.43 -7.45
C ILE A 11 -11.30 4.19 -6.55
N GLY A 12 -11.72 4.39 -5.31
CA GLY A 12 -11.95 3.37 -4.31
C GLY A 12 -13.10 2.42 -4.63
N GLN A 13 -13.84 2.56 -5.73
CA GLN A 13 -15.01 1.70 -6.02
C GLN A 13 -14.67 0.37 -6.69
N LEU A 14 -13.39 0.05 -6.89
CA LEU A 14 -12.97 -1.18 -7.54
C LEU A 14 -13.12 -2.39 -6.61
N PRO A 15 -13.88 -3.45 -6.97
CA PRO A 15 -14.07 -4.62 -6.11
C PRO A 15 -12.78 -5.36 -5.74
N MET A 16 -11.75 -5.27 -6.59
CA MET A 16 -10.42 -5.80 -6.32
C MET A 16 -9.81 -5.25 -5.02
N LEU A 17 -10.20 -4.04 -4.61
CA LEU A 17 -9.75 -3.40 -3.39
C LEU A 17 -10.58 -3.78 -2.15
N LYS A 18 -11.56 -4.69 -2.28
CA LYS A 18 -12.33 -5.22 -1.14
C LYS A 18 -11.46 -6.13 -0.28
N SER A 19 -10.53 -5.53 0.45
CA SER A 19 -9.50 -6.16 1.27
C SER A 19 -8.97 -5.15 2.29
N TYR A 20 -7.94 -5.50 3.06
CA TYR A 20 -7.22 -4.58 3.92
C TYR A 20 -5.76 -4.43 3.49
N THR A 21 -5.26 -3.20 3.66
CA THR A 21 -3.82 -2.92 3.65
C THR A 21 -3.36 -2.84 5.10
N HIS A 22 -2.19 -3.40 5.38
CA HIS A 22 -1.62 -3.47 6.73
C HIS A 22 -0.26 -2.79 6.77
N ILE A 23 0.02 -2.12 7.89
CA ILE A 23 1.37 -1.77 8.32
C ILE A 23 1.61 -2.37 9.70
N LEU A 24 2.84 -2.82 9.95
CA LEU A 24 3.29 -3.32 11.23
C LEU A 24 4.42 -2.42 11.75
N LEU A 25 4.23 -1.85 12.94
CA LEU A 25 5.21 -1.03 13.63
C LEU A 25 5.74 -1.80 14.85
N CYS A 26 7.06 -1.96 14.94
CA CYS A 26 7.69 -2.80 15.96
C CYS A 26 8.42 -1.95 17.00
N PHE A 27 8.03 -2.03 18.28
CA PHE A 27 8.59 -1.22 19.36
C PHE A 27 9.24 -2.10 20.45
N PRO A 28 10.46 -1.76 20.93
CA PRO A 28 10.93 -2.31 22.18
C PRO A 28 10.07 -1.73 23.31
N LEU A 29 9.64 -2.57 24.25
CA LEU A 29 8.78 -2.12 25.34
C LEU A 29 9.03 -2.96 26.59
N ALA A 30 9.36 -2.28 27.69
CA ALA A 30 9.51 -2.94 28.97
C ALA A 30 8.13 -3.29 29.57
N GLU A 31 8.05 -4.42 30.27
CA GLU A 31 6.81 -4.87 30.93
C GLU A 31 6.25 -3.82 31.90
N SER A 32 7.12 -3.07 32.57
CA SER A 32 6.73 -1.98 33.47
C SER A 32 6.03 -0.80 32.79
N GLN A 33 6.17 -0.65 31.47
CA GLN A 33 5.59 0.45 30.68
C GLN A 33 4.33 0.02 29.91
N LEU A 34 3.99 -1.26 29.95
CA LEU A 34 3.01 -1.88 29.05
C LEU A 34 1.60 -1.30 29.22
N ASN A 35 1.10 -1.24 30.45
CA ASN A 35 -0.25 -0.74 30.73
C ASN A 35 -0.41 0.73 30.32
N GLU A 36 0.52 1.58 30.74
CA GLU A 36 0.50 3.02 30.40
C GLU A 36 0.60 3.25 28.89
N ALA A 37 1.40 2.45 28.17
CA ALA A 37 1.54 2.58 26.72
C ALA A 37 0.27 2.18 25.98
N ILE A 38 -0.41 1.11 26.41
CA ILE A 38 -1.69 0.65 25.86
C ILE A 38 -2.79 1.69 26.12
N GLU A 39 -2.90 2.19 27.35
CA GLU A 39 -3.88 3.23 27.71
C GLU A 39 -3.65 4.51 26.90
N SER A 40 -2.38 4.93 26.76
CA SER A 40 -2.00 6.08 25.93
C SER A 40 -2.36 5.87 24.46
N LEU A 41 -2.13 4.68 23.92
CA LEU A 41 -2.46 4.34 22.53
C LEU A 41 -3.97 4.34 22.29
N GLU A 42 -4.75 3.69 23.16
CA GLU A 42 -6.22 3.65 23.06
C GLU A 42 -6.81 5.07 23.16
N SER A 43 -6.34 5.89 24.10
CA SER A 43 -6.75 7.29 24.24
C SER A 43 -6.45 8.11 22.98
N ALA A 44 -5.25 7.94 22.41
CA ALA A 44 -4.86 8.62 21.18
C ALA A 44 -5.72 8.19 19.98
N VAL A 45 -5.99 6.90 19.82
CA VAL A 45 -6.86 6.37 18.77
C VAL A 45 -8.28 6.96 18.90
N ARG A 46 -8.83 7.02 20.12
CA ARG A 46 -10.14 7.65 20.36
C ARG A 46 -10.15 9.13 19.98
N GLN A 47 -9.09 9.87 20.28
CA GLN A 47 -9.00 11.28 19.92
C GLN A 47 -8.93 11.48 18.39
N VAL A 48 -8.19 10.62 17.70
CA VAL A 48 -8.14 10.62 16.22
C VAL A 48 -9.50 10.27 15.63
N ILE A 49 -10.16 9.21 16.12
CA ILE A 49 -11.50 8.81 15.67
C ILE A 49 -12.54 9.90 15.95
N LYS A 50 -12.49 10.55 17.11
CA LYS A 50 -13.36 11.69 17.42
C LYS A 50 -13.20 12.83 16.41
N THR A 51 -11.98 13.03 15.91
CA THR A 51 -11.66 14.08 14.91
C THR A 51 -12.04 13.65 13.48
N PHE A 52 -11.94 12.34 13.18
CA PHE A 52 -12.21 11.73 11.89
C PHE A 52 -13.18 10.57 12.05
N SER A 53 -14.44 10.88 12.35
CA SER A 53 -15.47 9.91 12.79
C SER A 53 -15.70 8.75 11.82
N PHE A 54 -15.47 8.92 10.53
CA PHE A 54 -15.59 7.86 9.53
C PHE A 54 -14.64 6.68 9.78
N LEU A 55 -13.54 6.87 10.53
CA LEU A 55 -12.61 5.80 10.89
C LEU A 55 -13.25 4.73 11.79
N ALA A 56 -14.29 5.09 12.55
CA ALA A 56 -15.11 4.16 13.33
C ALA A 56 -16.34 3.65 12.55
N GLY A 57 -16.39 3.86 11.24
CA GLY A 57 -17.46 3.33 10.38
C GLY A 57 -17.17 1.91 9.91
N LYS A 58 -18.23 1.21 9.47
CA LYS A 58 -18.14 -0.05 8.72
C LYS A 58 -18.30 0.20 7.23
N VAL A 59 -17.57 -0.53 6.40
CA VAL A 59 -17.68 -0.51 4.94
C VAL A 59 -18.77 -1.50 4.52
N VAL A 60 -19.73 -1.01 3.75
CA VAL A 60 -20.83 -1.80 3.17
C VAL A 60 -20.77 -1.71 1.65
N ASN A 61 -21.20 -2.76 0.94
CA ASN A 61 -21.35 -2.74 -0.51
C ASN A 61 -22.84 -2.84 -0.87
N GLU A 62 -23.41 -1.73 -1.31
CA GLU A 62 -24.84 -1.61 -1.62
C GLU A 62 -25.10 -1.69 -3.12
N GLY A 63 -26.26 -2.23 -3.52
CA GLY A 63 -26.66 -2.27 -4.93
C GLY A 63 -25.86 -3.24 -5.81
N LYS A 64 -25.16 -4.21 -5.20
CA LYS A 64 -24.49 -5.30 -5.92
C LYS A 64 -25.53 -6.22 -6.59
N GLY A 65 -25.30 -6.56 -7.85
CA GLY A 65 -26.19 -7.44 -8.62
C GLY A 65 -25.51 -8.02 -9.86
N PRO A 66 -26.24 -8.74 -10.73
CA PRO A 66 -25.65 -9.43 -11.88
C PRO A 66 -24.87 -8.53 -12.86
N ASN A 67 -25.24 -7.25 -12.96
CA ASN A 67 -24.63 -6.27 -13.86
C ASN A 67 -24.11 -5.02 -13.13
N SER A 68 -23.86 -5.14 -11.82
CA SER A 68 -23.41 -4.04 -10.96
C SER A 68 -22.49 -4.58 -9.88
N SER A 69 -21.30 -4.00 -9.78
CA SER A 69 -20.37 -4.27 -8.69
C SER A 69 -20.85 -3.73 -7.33
N GLY A 70 -21.93 -2.95 -7.35
CA GLY A 70 -22.41 -2.16 -6.23
C GLY A 70 -21.52 -0.94 -5.96
N THR A 71 -21.78 -0.27 -4.84
CA THR A 71 -21.06 0.90 -4.36
C THR A 71 -20.60 0.66 -2.93
N PHE A 72 -19.30 0.80 -2.70
CA PHE A 72 -18.70 0.77 -1.38
C PHE A 72 -18.93 2.11 -0.68
N ARG A 73 -19.59 2.05 0.48
CA ARG A 73 -19.92 3.21 1.33
C ARG A 73 -19.44 2.95 2.76
N VAL A 74 -19.22 4.03 3.50
CA VAL A 74 -19.01 3.96 4.96
C VAL A 74 -20.35 4.20 5.64
N ALA A 75 -20.74 3.27 6.52
CA ALA A 75 -21.92 3.35 7.35
C ALA A 75 -21.53 3.37 8.84
N PRO A 76 -22.36 3.95 9.72
CA PRO A 76 -22.17 3.80 11.17
C PRO A 76 -22.23 2.33 11.61
N CYS A 77 -21.58 2.04 12.74
CA CYS A 77 -21.68 0.76 13.43
C CYS A 77 -22.03 1.01 14.90
N GLU A 78 -23.27 0.72 15.29
CA GLU A 78 -23.80 1.02 16.63
C GLU A 78 -22.94 0.42 17.74
N THR A 79 -22.37 -0.77 17.54
CA THR A 79 -21.48 -1.43 18.51
C THR A 79 -20.21 -0.62 18.79
N TRP A 80 -19.71 0.13 17.81
CA TRP A 80 -18.48 0.91 17.92
C TRP A 80 -18.71 2.36 18.37
N GLU A 81 -19.98 2.80 18.42
CA GLU A 81 -20.37 4.09 18.98
C GLU A 81 -20.41 4.07 20.52
N SER A 82 -20.41 2.87 21.13
CA SER A 82 -20.38 2.72 22.59
C SER A 82 -19.11 3.35 23.19
N PRO A 83 -19.23 4.15 24.26
CA PRO A 83 -18.06 4.66 25.00
C PRO A 83 -17.12 3.54 25.49
N ASP A 84 -17.66 2.36 25.77
CA ASP A 84 -16.91 1.20 26.28
C ASP A 84 -16.16 0.43 25.18
N HIS A 85 -16.49 0.66 23.90
CA HIS A 85 -15.86 -0.03 22.77
C HIS A 85 -14.37 0.29 22.71
N GLN A 86 -13.52 -0.73 22.78
CA GLN A 86 -12.07 -0.59 22.64
C GLN A 86 -11.68 -0.64 21.16
N PHE A 87 -11.02 0.41 20.66
CA PHE A 87 -10.57 0.46 19.27
C PHE A 87 -9.24 -0.27 19.05
N VAL A 88 -8.43 -0.41 20.10
CA VAL A 88 -7.18 -1.16 20.08
C VAL A 88 -7.40 -2.54 20.66
N ARG A 89 -7.30 -3.57 19.81
CA ARG A 89 -7.34 -4.97 20.25
C ARG A 89 -5.98 -5.36 20.83
N VAL A 90 -5.91 -5.62 22.13
CA VAL A 90 -4.69 -6.10 22.78
C VAL A 90 -4.67 -7.62 22.81
N VAL A 91 -3.58 -8.22 22.34
CA VAL A 91 -3.43 -9.66 22.28
C VAL A 91 -2.05 -10.08 22.79
N ASP A 92 -2.01 -10.96 23.78
CA ASP A 92 -0.77 -11.55 24.27
C ASP A 92 -0.28 -12.66 23.32
N ARG A 93 0.94 -12.48 22.83
CA ARG A 93 1.67 -13.37 21.92
C ARG A 93 3.01 -13.84 22.53
N SER A 94 3.25 -13.57 23.81
CA SER A 94 4.52 -13.79 24.51
C SER A 94 5.02 -15.23 24.47
N PHE A 95 4.13 -16.22 24.30
CA PHE A 95 4.50 -17.64 24.20
C PHE A 95 4.32 -18.22 22.78
N MET A 96 3.80 -17.45 21.84
CA MET A 96 3.54 -17.91 20.47
C MET A 96 4.54 -17.36 19.45
N LEU A 97 5.11 -16.19 19.73
CA LEU A 97 6.07 -15.53 18.86
C LEU A 97 7.46 -15.44 19.50
N ALA A 98 8.46 -15.18 18.66
CA ALA A 98 9.80 -14.85 19.12
C ALA A 98 9.77 -13.57 19.99
N SER A 99 10.70 -13.46 20.93
CA SER A 99 10.92 -12.25 21.70
C SER A 99 11.36 -11.09 20.82
N TYR A 100 11.20 -9.86 21.32
CA TYR A 100 11.59 -8.67 20.58
C TYR A 100 13.10 -8.67 20.26
N ASP A 101 13.94 -9.12 21.18
CA ASP A 101 15.39 -9.21 20.96
C ASP A 101 15.76 -10.20 19.86
N GLU A 102 15.08 -11.34 19.77
CA GLU A 102 15.27 -12.31 18.69
C GLU A 102 14.85 -11.74 17.33
N ILE A 103 13.69 -11.07 17.28
CA ILE A 103 13.21 -10.39 16.06
C ILE A 103 14.20 -9.30 15.63
N ARG A 104 14.62 -8.45 16.57
CA ARG A 104 15.58 -7.36 16.32
C ARG A 104 16.94 -7.87 15.87
N GLY A 105 17.46 -8.91 16.53
CA GLY A 105 18.72 -9.58 16.17
C GLY A 105 18.69 -10.15 14.76
N ALA A 106 17.54 -10.67 14.32
CA ALA A 106 17.32 -11.16 12.96
C ALA A 106 16.92 -10.07 11.95
N GLN A 107 16.83 -8.80 12.35
CA GLN A 107 16.38 -7.65 11.53
C GLN A 107 14.91 -7.73 11.05
N ALA A 108 14.05 -8.34 11.87
CA ALA A 108 12.61 -8.47 11.66
C ALA A 108 12.26 -9.05 10.27
N PRO A 109 12.69 -10.28 9.96
CA PRO A 109 12.45 -10.91 8.66
C PRO A 109 10.98 -11.30 8.51
N ALA A 110 10.49 -11.37 7.27
CA ALA A 110 9.10 -11.75 6.95
C ALA A 110 8.64 -13.05 7.65
N SER A 111 9.53 -14.05 7.77
CA SER A 111 9.22 -15.34 8.41
C SER A 111 8.93 -15.24 9.91
N MET A 112 9.37 -14.17 10.58
CA MET A 112 9.11 -13.93 12.01
C MET A 112 7.88 -13.06 12.25
N LEU A 113 7.22 -12.57 11.20
CA LEU A 113 6.10 -11.63 11.27
C LEU A 113 4.84 -12.21 10.61
N PRO A 114 4.28 -13.32 11.12
CA PRO A 114 3.12 -13.98 10.50
C PRO A 114 1.85 -13.12 10.64
N GLY A 115 1.37 -12.58 9.52
CA GLY A 115 0.19 -11.70 9.48
C GLY A 115 -1.08 -12.34 10.03
N SER A 116 -1.26 -13.65 9.84
CA SER A 116 -2.40 -14.39 10.41
C SER A 116 -2.44 -14.46 11.94
N GLN A 117 -1.33 -14.12 12.62
CA GLN A 117 -1.29 -14.03 14.08
C GLN A 117 -1.24 -12.57 14.57
N LEU A 118 -0.72 -11.67 13.73
CA LEU A 118 -0.47 -10.27 14.07
C LEU A 118 -1.60 -9.31 13.72
N GLY A 119 -2.43 -9.65 12.72
CA GLY A 119 -3.61 -8.88 12.35
C GLY A 119 -4.87 -9.74 12.36
N TYR A 120 -6.01 -9.13 12.68
CA TYR A 120 -7.32 -9.79 12.66
C TYR A 120 -7.89 -9.88 11.23
N ARG A 121 -7.60 -8.89 10.39
CA ARG A 121 -8.15 -8.77 9.04
C ARG A 121 -7.32 -9.50 8.00
N VAL A 122 -8.00 -9.92 6.93
CA VAL A 122 -7.36 -10.46 5.71
C VAL A 122 -6.63 -9.34 4.97
N ALA A 123 -5.49 -9.65 4.37
CA ALA A 123 -4.73 -8.68 3.58
C ALA A 123 -4.87 -8.87 2.09
N PHE A 124 -4.66 -7.79 1.33
CA PHE A 124 -4.66 -7.82 -0.12
C PHE A 124 -3.73 -8.91 -0.67
N PRO A 125 -4.20 -9.76 -1.62
CA PRO A 125 -5.43 -9.63 -2.41
C PRO A 125 -6.63 -10.43 -1.88
N ALA A 126 -6.58 -10.99 -0.67
CA ALA A 126 -7.67 -11.79 -0.15
C ALA A 126 -8.90 -10.91 0.14
N HIS A 127 -10.07 -11.34 -0.32
CA HIS A 127 -11.32 -10.66 -0.05
C HIS A 127 -11.88 -11.06 1.31
N TYR A 128 -12.49 -10.10 2.01
CA TYR A 128 -13.26 -10.39 3.21
C TYR A 128 -14.74 -10.62 2.91
N HIS A 129 -15.40 -11.29 3.85
CA HIS A 129 -16.84 -11.52 3.88
C HIS A 129 -17.38 -10.96 5.19
N GLU A 130 -17.91 -9.74 5.11
CA GLU A 130 -18.58 -9.05 6.20
C GLU A 130 -19.92 -9.73 6.54
N THR A 131 -20.22 -9.81 7.83
CA THR A 131 -21.52 -10.20 8.37
C THR A 131 -21.96 -9.14 9.38
N GLU A 132 -23.18 -9.23 9.91
CA GLU A 132 -23.59 -8.32 11.00
C GLU A 132 -22.76 -8.54 12.28
N ASP A 133 -22.31 -9.78 12.53
CA ASP A 133 -21.49 -10.12 13.70
C ASP A 133 -19.99 -9.84 13.50
N ASP A 134 -19.52 -9.81 12.25
CA ASP A 134 -18.16 -9.41 11.87
C ASP A 134 -18.21 -8.35 10.74
N PRO A 135 -18.62 -7.11 11.07
CA PRO A 135 -18.66 -6.03 10.11
C PRO A 135 -17.23 -5.65 9.69
N ALA A 136 -17.09 -5.08 8.48
CA ALA A 136 -15.81 -4.64 7.95
C ALA A 136 -15.47 -3.19 8.38
N PRO A 137 -14.63 -2.96 9.40
CA PRO A 137 -14.27 -1.60 9.83
C PRO A 137 -13.47 -0.86 8.76
N VAL A 138 -13.56 0.47 8.76
CA VAL A 138 -12.64 1.32 8.00
C VAL A 138 -11.21 1.18 8.52
N LEU A 139 -11.04 1.12 9.85
CA LEU A 139 -9.76 1.02 10.55
C LEU A 139 -9.82 -0.08 11.63
N ASP A 140 -8.83 -0.97 11.65
CA ASP A 140 -8.68 -2.01 12.68
C ASP A 140 -7.24 -1.96 13.22
N ILE A 141 -7.09 -1.94 14.54
CA ILE A 141 -5.79 -1.80 15.21
C ILE A 141 -5.61 -2.95 16.19
N GLN A 142 -4.51 -3.69 16.03
CA GLN A 142 -4.15 -4.77 16.94
C GLN A 142 -2.76 -4.54 17.54
N CYS A 143 -2.72 -4.49 18.87
CA CYS A 143 -1.52 -4.46 19.66
C CYS A 143 -1.13 -5.89 20.06
N ASN A 144 -0.01 -6.39 19.54
CA ASN A 144 0.49 -7.73 19.87
C ASN A 144 1.63 -7.63 20.87
N LEU A 145 1.39 -8.10 22.09
CA LEU A 145 2.39 -8.10 23.17
C LEU A 145 3.29 -9.31 23.03
N ILE A 146 4.60 -9.08 23.00
CA ILE A 146 5.61 -10.15 23.00
C ILE A 146 6.62 -9.90 24.11
N ARG A 147 7.45 -10.90 24.42
CA ARG A 147 8.50 -10.73 25.43
C ARG A 147 9.45 -9.60 25.02
N GLY A 148 9.48 -8.52 25.81
CA GLY A 148 10.34 -7.35 25.61
C GLY A 148 9.89 -6.37 24.52
N GLY A 149 8.66 -6.47 24.00
CA GLY A 149 8.21 -5.55 22.97
C GLY A 149 6.75 -5.63 22.58
N LEU A 150 6.38 -4.77 21.63
CA LEU A 150 5.03 -4.59 21.11
C LEU A 150 5.08 -4.51 19.58
N LEU A 151 4.24 -5.30 18.91
CA LEU A 151 4.04 -5.24 17.46
C LEU A 151 2.65 -4.69 17.16
N LEU A 152 2.57 -3.47 16.64
CA LEU A 152 1.33 -2.76 16.35
C LEU A 152 0.95 -2.95 14.88
N ASP A 153 -0.11 -3.71 14.63
CA ASP A 153 -0.74 -3.83 13.31
C ASP A 153 -1.81 -2.75 13.17
N ILE A 154 -1.72 -1.97 12.10
CA ILE A 154 -2.75 -1.01 11.69
C ILE A 154 -3.23 -1.44 10.31
N ALA A 155 -4.48 -1.89 10.26
CA ALA A 155 -5.15 -2.33 9.05
C ALA A 155 -6.21 -1.32 8.65
N ALA A 156 -6.27 -0.95 7.38
CA ALA A 156 -7.34 -0.11 6.86
C ALA A 156 -7.97 -0.71 5.61
N GLN A 157 -9.27 -0.52 5.48
CA GLN A 157 -10.05 -1.06 4.39
C GLN A 157 -9.64 -0.36 3.08
N HIS A 158 -9.20 -1.15 2.10
CA HIS A 158 -8.40 -0.65 0.99
C HIS A 158 -9.19 0.17 -0.06
N ASN A 159 -10.53 0.01 -0.12
CA ASN A 159 -11.40 0.90 -0.90
C ASN A 159 -11.42 2.31 -0.31
N ILE A 160 -11.36 2.44 1.02
CA ILE A 160 -11.49 3.74 1.70
C ILE A 160 -10.14 4.40 1.95
N ILE A 161 -9.09 3.63 2.25
CA ILE A 161 -7.78 4.14 2.68
C ILE A 161 -6.67 3.40 1.91
N ASP A 162 -5.72 4.15 1.34
CA ASP A 162 -4.49 3.58 0.76
C ASP A 162 -3.33 3.55 1.77
N ALA A 163 -2.19 3.00 1.36
CA ALA A 163 -1.03 2.89 2.26
C ALA A 163 -0.56 4.26 2.80
N SER A 164 -0.55 5.31 1.97
CA SER A 164 -0.21 6.67 2.41
C SER A 164 -1.17 7.15 3.50
N GLY A 165 -2.47 6.87 3.33
CA GLY A 165 -3.49 7.19 4.33
C GLY A 165 -3.30 6.45 5.66
N ILE A 166 -2.88 5.19 5.64
CA ILE A 166 -2.56 4.44 6.88
C ILE A 166 -1.41 5.11 7.64
N PHE A 167 -0.36 5.54 6.94
CA PHE A 167 0.75 6.24 7.59
C PHE A 167 0.37 7.63 8.11
N GLN A 168 -0.55 8.32 7.44
CA GLN A 168 -1.13 9.55 7.97
C GLN A 168 -1.90 9.28 9.27
N ILE A 169 -2.70 8.22 9.33
CA ILE A 169 -3.40 7.79 10.57
C ILE A 169 -2.41 7.47 11.67
N ALA A 170 -1.37 6.69 11.36
CA ALA A 170 -0.30 6.37 12.31
C ALA A 170 0.38 7.65 12.83
N SER A 171 0.56 8.66 11.97
CA SER A 171 1.13 9.95 12.35
C SER A 171 0.23 10.78 13.27
N LEU A 172 -1.08 10.74 13.03
CA LEU A 172 -2.09 11.38 13.88
C LEU A 172 -2.18 10.71 15.25
N ILE A 173 -2.09 9.37 15.29
CA ILE A 173 -2.04 8.61 16.56
C ILE A 173 -0.78 9.00 17.34
N ALA A 174 0.39 9.01 16.69
CA ALA A 174 1.64 9.39 17.32
C ALA A 174 1.61 10.84 17.86
N LEU A 175 1.07 11.78 17.07
CA LEU A 175 0.84 13.17 17.47
C LEU A 175 -0.02 13.24 18.75
N SER A 176 -1.14 12.53 18.77
CA SER A 176 -2.02 12.50 19.93
C SER A 176 -1.39 11.82 21.15
N MET A 177 -0.57 10.78 20.97
CA MET A 177 0.18 10.14 22.06
C MET A 177 1.23 11.06 22.68
N ARG A 178 1.73 12.05 21.94
CA ARG A 178 2.62 13.10 22.47
C ARG A 178 1.87 14.27 23.12
N GLY A 179 0.54 14.23 23.15
CA GLY A 179 -0.30 15.31 23.68
C GLY A 179 -0.34 16.55 22.79
N GLU A 180 0.05 16.43 21.52
CA GLU A 180 0.03 17.50 20.54
C GLU A 180 -1.36 17.61 19.88
N SER A 181 -1.79 18.83 19.57
CA SER A 181 -3.06 19.09 18.89
C SER A 181 -2.95 18.83 17.39
N ILE A 182 -3.96 18.18 16.79
CA ILE A 182 -4.05 18.00 15.35
C ILE A 182 -4.25 19.38 14.67
N PRO A 183 -3.38 19.78 13.72
CA PRO A 183 -3.52 21.06 13.02
C PRO A 183 -4.83 21.16 12.23
N GLU A 184 -5.43 22.36 12.21
CA GLU A 184 -6.74 22.60 11.59
C GLU A 184 -6.76 22.31 10.08
N ASP A 185 -5.68 22.59 9.36
CA ASP A 185 -5.53 22.27 7.94
C ASP A 185 -5.49 20.76 7.69
N VAL A 186 -4.89 19.99 8.61
CA VAL A 186 -4.89 18.52 8.58
C VAL A 186 -6.29 17.97 8.86
N ILE A 187 -7.03 18.55 9.81
CA ILE A 187 -8.43 18.18 10.09
C ILE A 187 -9.31 18.42 8.86
N LYS A 188 -9.15 19.59 8.22
CA LYS A 188 -9.89 19.95 7.01
C LYS A 188 -9.60 19.00 5.86
N GLU A 189 -8.33 18.71 5.59
CA GLU A 189 -7.98 17.82 4.48
C GLU A 189 -8.38 16.36 4.75
N GLY A 190 -8.24 15.88 6.00
CA GLY A 190 -8.61 14.52 6.37
C GLY A 190 -10.13 14.26 6.36
N ASN A 191 -10.95 15.30 6.51
CA ASN A 191 -12.42 15.26 6.38
C ASN A 191 -12.92 15.83 5.03
N ARG A 192 -12.02 16.05 4.06
CA ARG A 192 -12.38 16.60 2.76
C ARG A 192 -13.42 15.73 2.05
N ASP A 193 -14.43 16.37 1.48
CA ASP A 193 -15.44 15.69 0.65
C ASP A 193 -14.77 15.09 -0.59
N ARG A 194 -14.88 13.77 -0.72
CA ARG A 194 -14.17 12.99 -1.72
C ARG A 194 -14.96 12.85 -3.03
N ARG A 195 -16.26 13.12 -3.03
CA ARG A 195 -17.18 12.85 -4.16
C ARG A 195 -16.75 13.53 -5.44
N ASN A 196 -16.22 14.75 -5.32
CA ASN A 196 -15.81 15.59 -6.46
C ASN A 196 -14.33 16.03 -6.36
N ILE A 197 -13.50 15.32 -5.59
CA ILE A 197 -12.10 15.71 -5.37
C ILE A 197 -11.29 15.67 -6.68
N ILE A 198 -11.63 14.72 -7.56
CA ILE A 198 -11.17 14.70 -8.95
C ILE A 198 -12.41 14.93 -9.82
N PRO A 199 -12.50 16.06 -10.54
CA PRO A 199 -13.61 16.32 -11.44
C PRO A 199 -13.59 15.33 -12.61
N LEU A 200 -14.76 14.83 -12.99
CA LEU A 200 -14.90 14.00 -14.19
C LEU A 200 -14.60 14.83 -15.46
N LEU A 201 -14.43 14.16 -16.60
CA LEU A 201 -14.38 14.80 -17.90
C LEU A 201 -15.76 15.34 -18.28
N GLU A 202 -15.77 16.51 -18.92
CA GLU A 202 -16.96 17.07 -19.54
C GLU A 202 -17.35 16.27 -20.80
N ALA A 203 -18.58 16.46 -21.28
CA ALA A 203 -19.11 15.68 -22.41
C ALA A 203 -18.34 15.84 -23.73
N ASP A 204 -17.62 16.97 -23.90
CA ASP A 204 -16.79 17.27 -25.07
C ASP A 204 -15.32 16.87 -24.92
N GLU A 205 -14.89 16.47 -23.71
CA GLU A 205 -13.53 16.02 -23.44
C GLU A 205 -13.39 14.51 -23.75
N PRO A 206 -12.51 14.10 -24.70
CA PRO A 206 -12.39 12.71 -25.09
C PRO A 206 -11.75 11.84 -24.00
N LEU A 207 -12.37 10.69 -23.73
CA LEU A 207 -11.78 9.65 -22.87
C LEU A 207 -10.48 9.12 -23.50
N LEU A 208 -9.44 8.94 -22.68
CA LEU A 208 -8.21 8.28 -23.11
C LEU A 208 -8.45 6.78 -23.22
N ASP A 209 -7.58 6.08 -23.93
CA ASP A 209 -7.65 4.62 -24.00
C ASP A 209 -7.27 3.99 -22.64
N HIS A 210 -8.22 3.29 -22.02
CA HIS A 210 -8.05 2.51 -20.79
C HIS A 210 -8.28 1.02 -21.03
N SER A 211 -8.19 0.55 -22.28
CA SER A 211 -8.42 -0.85 -22.65
C SER A 211 -7.53 -1.84 -21.89
N GLU A 212 -6.30 -1.43 -21.54
CA GLU A 212 -5.36 -2.24 -20.74
C GLU A 212 -5.85 -2.54 -19.31
N LEU A 213 -6.80 -1.74 -18.80
CA LEU A 213 -7.39 -1.89 -17.48
C LEU A 213 -8.68 -2.72 -17.50
N LYS A 214 -9.17 -3.13 -18.68
CA LYS A 214 -10.32 -4.03 -18.75
C LYS A 214 -9.87 -5.44 -18.33
N ALA A 215 -10.62 -6.05 -17.42
CA ALA A 215 -10.38 -7.40 -16.97
C ALA A 215 -10.54 -8.37 -18.15
N SER A 216 -9.51 -9.17 -18.43
CA SER A 216 -9.65 -10.32 -19.32
C SER A 216 -10.28 -11.49 -18.54
N SER A 217 -10.93 -12.42 -19.24
CA SER A 217 -11.50 -13.64 -18.64
C SER A 217 -10.46 -14.48 -17.87
N ALA A 218 -9.17 -14.35 -18.21
CA ALA A 218 -8.07 -15.02 -17.52
C ALA A 218 -7.75 -14.45 -16.12
N VAL A 219 -8.15 -13.21 -15.81
CA VAL A 219 -7.93 -12.56 -14.50
C VAL A 219 -8.91 -13.09 -13.43
N GLN A 220 -9.98 -13.78 -13.84
CA GLN A 220 -11.06 -14.20 -12.94
C GLN A 220 -10.74 -15.46 -12.12
N ASN A 221 -9.75 -16.27 -12.53
CA ASN A 221 -9.37 -17.48 -11.81
C ASN A 221 -8.10 -17.25 -11.00
N PRO A 222 -8.13 -17.42 -9.66
CA PRO A 222 -6.91 -17.33 -8.86
C PRO A 222 -5.90 -18.41 -9.32
N PRO A 223 -4.59 -18.13 -9.26
CA PRO A 223 -3.59 -19.13 -9.59
C PRO A 223 -3.78 -20.39 -8.70
N PRO A 224 -3.58 -21.60 -9.24
CA PRO A 224 -3.67 -22.84 -8.47
C PRO A 224 -2.81 -22.80 -7.19
N VAL A 225 -3.30 -23.38 -6.08
CA VAL A 225 -2.61 -23.35 -4.77
C VAL A 225 -1.18 -23.91 -4.87
N ASN A 226 -0.98 -24.99 -5.64
CA ASN A 226 0.34 -25.59 -5.87
C ASN A 226 1.31 -24.64 -6.61
N PHE A 227 0.82 -23.76 -7.49
CA PHE A 227 1.62 -22.71 -8.10
C PHE A 227 2.05 -21.67 -7.06
N LEU A 228 1.12 -21.27 -6.19
CA LEU A 228 1.35 -20.27 -5.13
C LEU A 228 2.30 -20.76 -4.03
N GLN A 229 2.28 -22.06 -3.69
CA GLN A 229 3.18 -22.67 -2.70
C GLN A 229 4.67 -22.50 -3.03
N GLY A 230 5.00 -22.36 -4.31
CA GLY A 230 6.36 -22.08 -4.74
C GLY A 230 6.86 -20.70 -4.30
N TYR A 231 6.01 -19.76 -3.92
CA TYR A 231 6.38 -18.38 -3.65
C TYR A 231 6.53 -18.10 -2.16
N LYS A 232 7.59 -17.37 -1.79
CA LYS A 232 7.80 -16.88 -0.41
C LYS A 232 8.14 -15.39 -0.40
N TRP A 233 7.68 -14.72 0.65
CA TRP A 233 8.10 -13.37 1.00
C TRP A 233 9.55 -13.39 1.48
N GLN A 234 10.37 -12.51 0.91
CA GLN A 234 11.74 -12.31 1.33
C GLN A 234 12.04 -10.82 1.44
N ILE A 235 12.67 -10.45 2.55
CA ILE A 235 13.13 -9.09 2.81
C ILE A 235 14.59 -8.97 2.36
N PHE A 236 14.90 -7.94 1.59
CA PHE A 236 16.28 -7.59 1.20
C PHE A 236 16.64 -6.19 1.72
N LYS A 237 17.69 -6.11 2.54
CA LYS A 237 18.27 -4.83 2.98
C LYS A 237 19.20 -4.30 1.91
N LEU A 238 19.03 -3.05 1.51
CA LEU A 238 20.00 -2.35 0.69
C LEU A 238 20.66 -1.25 1.52
N SER A 239 21.98 -1.33 1.65
CA SER A 239 22.75 -0.27 2.29
C SER A 239 22.64 1.03 1.49
N ALA A 240 22.85 2.18 2.15
CA ALA A 240 22.84 3.48 1.51
C ALA A 240 23.88 3.56 0.37
N GLU A 241 25.04 2.92 0.55
CA GLU A 241 26.08 2.81 -0.48
C GLU A 241 25.56 2.06 -1.73
N VAL A 242 24.88 0.92 -1.54
CA VAL A 242 24.33 0.14 -2.65
C VAL A 242 23.25 0.95 -3.38
N LEU A 243 22.35 1.61 -2.65
CA LEU A 243 21.32 2.47 -3.24
C LEU A 243 21.93 3.64 -4.01
N THR A 244 22.97 4.26 -3.47
CA THR A 244 23.73 5.33 -4.13
C THR A 244 24.34 4.84 -5.44
N ARG A 245 24.96 3.65 -5.43
CA ARG A 245 25.54 3.04 -6.63
C ARG A 245 24.48 2.71 -7.69
N ILE A 246 23.34 2.14 -7.30
CA ILE A 246 22.21 1.86 -8.21
C ILE A 246 21.67 3.16 -8.80
N THR A 247 21.53 4.20 -7.97
CA THR A 247 21.03 5.51 -8.41
C THR A 247 22.00 6.18 -9.38
N ALA A 248 23.30 6.15 -9.09
CA ALA A 248 24.34 6.65 -9.97
C ALA A 248 24.39 5.90 -11.31
N GLU A 249 24.23 4.57 -11.29
CA GLU A 249 24.14 3.75 -12.49
C GLU A 249 22.93 4.12 -13.36
N GLY A 250 21.75 4.29 -12.75
CA GLY A 250 20.54 4.71 -13.45
C GLY A 250 20.57 6.16 -13.95
N ARG A 251 21.56 6.95 -13.53
CA ARG A 251 21.79 8.33 -13.99
C ARG A 251 23.04 8.48 -14.84
N ARG A 252 23.77 7.40 -15.11
CA ARG A 252 25.08 7.45 -15.78
C ARG A 252 25.00 7.94 -17.22
N GLN A 253 23.93 7.60 -17.93
CA GLN A 253 23.78 7.83 -19.37
C GLN A 253 22.48 8.61 -19.66
N PRO A 254 22.36 9.87 -19.23
CA PRO A 254 21.14 10.66 -19.42
C PRO A 254 20.78 10.87 -20.90
N GLN A 255 21.75 10.79 -21.82
CA GLN A 255 21.51 10.82 -23.26
C GLN A 255 20.68 9.62 -23.78
N GLU A 256 20.59 8.53 -23.02
CA GLU A 256 19.76 7.37 -23.36
C GLU A 256 18.34 7.48 -22.80
N PHE A 257 18.03 8.53 -22.03
CA PHE A 257 16.69 8.73 -21.53
C PHE A 257 15.67 8.86 -22.66
N VAL A 258 14.43 8.47 -22.38
CA VAL A 258 13.30 8.80 -23.27
C VAL A 258 13.27 10.33 -23.44
N PRO A 259 13.11 10.87 -24.67
CA PRO A 259 13.27 12.32 -24.92
C PRO A 259 12.45 13.25 -24.02
N SER A 260 11.28 12.81 -23.56
CA SER A 260 10.41 13.56 -22.65
C SER A 260 10.80 13.48 -21.17
N VAL A 261 11.87 12.77 -20.82
CA VAL A 261 12.32 12.53 -19.45
C VAL A 261 13.70 13.14 -19.25
N THR A 262 13.79 14.13 -18.36
CA THR A 262 15.03 14.85 -18.06
C THR A 262 15.69 14.39 -16.75
N PHE A 263 14.95 13.63 -15.92
CA PHE A 263 15.41 13.19 -14.61
C PHE A 263 14.77 11.85 -14.22
N VAL A 264 15.53 11.03 -13.48
CA VAL A 264 15.05 9.80 -12.83
C VAL A 264 15.40 9.83 -11.33
N SER A 265 14.44 9.41 -10.48
CA SER A 265 14.63 9.36 -9.03
C SER A 265 15.34 8.07 -8.59
N ALA A 266 15.84 8.05 -7.35
CA ALA A 266 16.39 6.83 -6.74
C ALA A 266 15.40 5.66 -6.78
N ASN A 267 14.11 5.95 -6.58
CA ASN A 267 13.05 4.94 -6.65
C ASN A 267 12.84 4.39 -8.08
N ASP A 268 13.00 5.23 -9.11
CA ASP A 268 12.96 4.76 -10.51
C ASP A 268 14.13 3.83 -10.80
N CYS A 269 15.34 4.24 -10.41
CA CYS A 269 16.56 3.45 -10.60
C CYS A 269 16.49 2.12 -9.86
N LEU A 270 16.04 2.13 -8.60
CA LEU A 270 15.88 0.91 -7.80
C LEU A 270 14.84 -0.03 -8.41
N THR A 271 13.66 0.49 -8.78
CA THR A 271 12.61 -0.33 -9.38
C THR A 271 13.07 -0.92 -10.71
N ALA A 272 13.73 -0.13 -11.56
CA ALA A 272 14.30 -0.60 -12.83
C ALA A 272 15.38 -1.67 -12.60
N PHE A 273 16.25 -1.49 -11.60
CA PHE A 273 17.28 -2.45 -11.26
C PHE A 273 16.67 -3.79 -10.82
N LEU A 274 15.70 -3.76 -9.91
CA LEU A 274 15.01 -4.96 -9.44
C LEU A 274 14.29 -5.69 -10.58
N TRP A 275 13.55 -4.96 -11.41
CA TRP A 275 12.86 -5.52 -12.57
C TRP A 275 13.86 -6.18 -13.52
N GLN A 276 14.92 -5.48 -13.90
CA GLN A 276 15.95 -6.02 -14.79
C GLN A 276 16.62 -7.27 -14.23
N ARG A 277 16.98 -7.30 -12.94
CA ARG A 277 17.62 -8.47 -12.33
C ARG A 277 16.68 -9.67 -12.27
N VAL A 278 15.40 -9.47 -11.94
CA VAL A 278 14.39 -10.53 -11.95
C VAL A 278 14.23 -11.11 -13.34
N ILE A 279 14.12 -10.26 -14.36
CA ILE A 279 13.98 -10.71 -15.75
C ILE A 279 15.25 -11.37 -16.28
N ALA A 280 16.44 -10.87 -15.94
CA ALA A 280 17.70 -11.52 -16.30
C ALA A 280 17.80 -12.96 -15.76
N MET A 281 17.37 -13.19 -14.51
CA MET A 281 17.32 -14.54 -13.94
C MET A 281 16.27 -15.42 -14.64
N ARG A 282 15.10 -14.87 -14.96
CA ARG A 282 14.04 -15.60 -15.69
C ARG A 282 14.48 -15.97 -17.10
N LEU A 283 15.11 -15.05 -17.83
CA LEU A 283 15.58 -15.28 -19.19
C LEU A 283 16.62 -16.42 -19.22
N LYS A 284 17.57 -16.44 -18.28
CA LYS A 284 18.55 -17.53 -18.14
C LYS A 284 17.92 -18.89 -17.86
N ARG A 285 16.79 -18.92 -17.16
CA ARG A 285 16.11 -20.17 -16.79
C ARG A 285 15.13 -20.65 -17.86
N LEU A 286 14.36 -19.73 -18.43
CA LEU A 286 13.24 -20.01 -19.33
C LEU A 286 13.64 -20.01 -20.81
N HIS A 287 14.75 -19.37 -21.17
CA HIS A 287 15.23 -19.26 -22.55
C HIS A 287 14.18 -18.68 -23.53
N THR A 288 13.41 -17.69 -23.06
CA THR A 288 12.32 -17.06 -23.79
C THR A 288 12.57 -15.55 -23.98
N PRO A 289 13.48 -15.15 -24.89
CA PRO A 289 13.83 -13.74 -25.10
C PRO A 289 12.64 -12.87 -25.51
N GLU A 290 11.71 -13.44 -26.29
CA GLU A 290 10.51 -12.77 -26.80
C GLU A 290 9.36 -12.70 -25.78
N ALA A 291 9.49 -13.33 -24.61
CA ALA A 291 8.45 -13.24 -23.59
C ALA A 291 8.33 -11.78 -23.11
N VAL A 292 7.10 -11.27 -23.06
CA VAL A 292 6.83 -9.92 -22.55
C VAL A 292 6.72 -9.95 -21.03
N SER A 293 7.43 -9.03 -20.38
CA SER A 293 7.23 -8.71 -18.95
C SER A 293 6.54 -7.37 -18.84
N LYS A 294 5.54 -7.29 -17.96
CA LYS A 294 4.96 -6.02 -17.52
C LYS A 294 5.44 -5.69 -16.10
N LEU A 295 5.85 -4.45 -15.89
CA LEU A 295 6.00 -3.84 -14.57
C LEU A 295 4.77 -2.97 -14.28
N SER A 296 4.07 -3.28 -13.19
CA SER A 296 2.95 -2.48 -12.66
C SER A 296 3.39 -1.73 -11.41
N ARG A 297 3.46 -0.39 -11.48
CA ARG A 297 3.93 0.46 -10.38
C ARG A 297 2.80 1.32 -9.82
N ALA A 298 2.54 1.22 -8.52
CA ALA A 298 1.58 2.09 -7.84
C ALA A 298 2.09 3.55 -7.79
N VAL A 299 1.20 4.50 -8.08
CA VAL A 299 1.49 5.93 -8.15
C VAL A 299 0.48 6.69 -7.30
N ASP A 300 0.98 7.47 -6.35
CA ASP A 300 0.18 8.40 -5.56
C ASP A 300 -0.18 9.64 -6.40
N LEU A 301 -1.47 9.88 -6.59
CA LEU A 301 -1.99 10.97 -7.41
C LEU A 301 -2.15 12.28 -6.65
N ARG A 302 -1.98 12.29 -5.32
CA ARG A 302 -2.26 13.47 -4.48
C ARG A 302 -1.53 14.72 -4.98
N ARG A 303 -0.21 14.60 -5.19
CA ARG A 303 0.63 15.71 -5.66
C ARG A 303 0.19 16.24 -7.02
N ALA A 304 -0.18 15.36 -7.95
CA ALA A 304 -0.62 15.74 -9.29
C ALA A 304 -1.95 16.50 -9.28
N MET A 305 -2.79 16.27 -8.27
CA MET A 305 -4.09 16.91 -8.09
C MET A 305 -4.09 18.04 -7.05
N GLY A 306 -2.92 18.44 -6.53
CA GLY A 306 -2.82 19.48 -5.50
C GLY A 306 -3.46 19.08 -4.15
N ILE A 307 -3.54 17.79 -3.87
CA ILE A 307 -4.03 17.20 -2.62
C ILE A 307 -2.84 17.01 -1.69
N THR A 308 -2.99 17.32 -0.40
CA THR A 308 -1.88 17.20 0.56
C THR A 308 -1.79 15.77 1.13
N PRO A 309 -0.64 15.38 1.72
CA PRO A 309 -0.51 14.07 2.39
C PRO A 309 -1.48 13.86 3.57
N ALA A 310 -2.12 14.91 4.09
CA ALA A 310 -3.13 14.80 5.13
C ALA A 310 -4.43 14.11 4.64
N TYR A 311 -4.64 14.03 3.33
CA TYR A 311 -5.73 13.27 2.73
C TYR A 311 -5.52 11.76 2.92
N MET A 312 -6.41 11.12 3.69
CA MET A 312 -6.31 9.69 4.04
C MET A 312 -6.97 8.75 3.02
N GLY A 313 -7.72 9.29 2.05
CA GLY A 313 -8.50 8.46 1.13
C GLY A 313 -7.66 7.72 0.09
N HIS A 314 -8.28 6.76 -0.60
CA HIS A 314 -7.61 6.05 -1.69
C HIS A 314 -7.32 7.01 -2.86
N MET A 315 -6.03 7.15 -3.24
CA MET A 315 -5.60 8.07 -4.30
C MET A 315 -4.47 7.45 -5.15
N ILE A 316 -4.62 6.17 -5.48
CA ILE A 316 -3.62 5.40 -6.22
C ILE A 316 -4.11 5.08 -7.63
N ARG A 317 -3.20 5.19 -8.60
CA ARG A 317 -3.32 4.57 -9.92
C ARG A 317 -2.06 3.77 -10.23
N VAL A 318 -2.19 2.75 -11.08
CA VAL A 318 -1.05 1.95 -11.53
C VAL A 318 -0.51 2.48 -12.86
N ALA A 319 0.80 2.69 -12.94
CA ALA A 319 1.54 2.90 -14.17
C ALA A 319 2.08 1.56 -14.68
N ASN A 320 1.80 1.22 -15.94
CA ASN A 320 2.29 0.00 -16.58
C ASN A 320 3.44 0.30 -17.55
N THR A 321 4.44 -0.57 -17.59
CA THR A 321 5.51 -0.57 -18.59
C THR A 321 5.75 -2.00 -19.04
N SER A 322 5.70 -2.26 -20.35
CA SER A 322 5.89 -3.60 -20.93
C SER A 322 7.04 -3.60 -21.92
N LEU A 323 7.90 -4.62 -21.82
CA LEU A 323 9.04 -4.85 -22.70
C LEU A 323 9.30 -6.36 -22.80
N THR A 324 9.98 -6.82 -23.84
CA THR A 324 10.43 -8.21 -23.92
C THR A 324 11.55 -8.49 -22.91
N PHE A 325 11.75 -9.76 -22.57
CA PHE A 325 12.83 -10.17 -21.69
C PHE A 325 14.19 -9.74 -22.24
N GLN A 326 14.40 -9.87 -23.55
CA GLN A 326 15.61 -9.44 -24.21
C GLN A 326 15.82 -7.92 -24.11
N GLU A 327 14.78 -7.12 -24.39
CA GLU A 327 14.85 -5.66 -24.29
C GLU A 327 15.23 -5.22 -22.87
N ILE A 328 14.60 -5.79 -21.85
CA ILE A 328 14.85 -5.43 -20.44
C ILE A 328 16.30 -5.72 -20.05
N VAL A 329 16.81 -6.89 -20.43
CA VAL A 329 18.17 -7.33 -20.05
C VAL A 329 19.23 -6.57 -20.84
N ALA A 330 18.96 -6.19 -22.09
CA ALA A 330 19.88 -5.44 -22.95
C ALA A 330 19.87 -3.93 -22.66
N CYS A 331 18.80 -3.37 -22.08
CA CYS A 331 18.73 -1.95 -21.74
C CYS A 331 19.79 -1.54 -20.71
N SER A 332 20.37 -0.35 -20.89
CA SER A 332 21.05 0.32 -19.78
C SER A 332 20.07 0.61 -18.65
N LEU A 333 20.57 0.71 -17.42
CA LEU A 333 19.71 1.08 -16.29
C LEU A 333 19.17 2.51 -16.46
N SER A 334 19.92 3.39 -17.13
CA SER A 334 19.50 4.75 -17.46
C SER A 334 18.28 4.77 -18.37
N ARG A 335 18.31 4.01 -19.47
CA ARG A 335 17.16 3.85 -20.36
C ARG A 335 15.96 3.27 -19.63
N LEU A 336 16.16 2.17 -18.91
CA LEU A 336 15.06 1.45 -18.25
C LEU A 336 14.38 2.32 -17.18
N ALA A 337 15.15 2.99 -16.31
CA ALA A 337 14.62 3.92 -15.31
C ALA A 337 13.82 5.07 -15.96
N SER A 338 14.29 5.60 -17.09
CA SER A 338 13.58 6.66 -17.82
C SER A 338 12.25 6.20 -18.43
N LEU A 339 12.16 4.94 -18.89
CA LEU A 339 10.91 4.34 -19.36
C LEU A 339 9.89 4.24 -18.22
N LEU A 340 10.33 3.81 -17.03
CA LEU A 340 9.46 3.76 -15.85
C LEU A 340 8.98 5.14 -15.43
N ARG A 341 9.87 6.14 -15.45
CA ARG A 341 9.54 7.53 -15.15
C ARG A 341 8.54 8.08 -16.17
N LYS A 342 8.69 7.76 -17.46
CA LYS A 342 7.74 8.18 -18.50
C LYS A 342 6.34 7.65 -18.21
N SER A 343 6.20 6.35 -17.93
CA SER A 343 4.90 5.76 -17.58
C SER A 343 4.25 6.45 -16.37
N ILE A 344 5.03 6.84 -15.35
CA ILE A 344 4.51 7.63 -14.21
C ILE A 344 4.05 9.02 -14.66
N ILE A 345 4.89 9.75 -15.38
CA ILE A 345 4.56 11.11 -15.84
C ILE A 345 3.25 11.11 -16.63
N ASP A 346 3.07 10.12 -17.51
CA ASP A 346 1.89 10.01 -18.36
C ASP A 346 0.61 9.80 -17.56
N VAL A 347 0.61 8.88 -16.59
CA VAL A 347 -0.59 8.60 -15.78
C VAL A 347 -0.86 9.65 -14.71
N SER A 348 0.15 10.45 -14.35
CA SER A 348 0.07 11.53 -13.36
C SER A 348 -0.25 12.90 -13.96
N GLN A 349 -0.55 13.02 -15.25
CA GLN A 349 -1.07 14.27 -15.79
C GLN A 349 -2.51 14.51 -15.30
N PRO A 350 -2.89 15.74 -14.90
CA PRO A 350 -4.25 16.02 -14.43
C PRO A 350 -5.34 15.51 -15.39
N TYR A 351 -5.19 15.74 -16.70
CA TYR A 351 -6.13 15.23 -17.69
C TYR A 351 -6.19 13.69 -17.72
N ALA A 352 -5.04 13.02 -17.63
CA ALA A 352 -4.99 11.56 -17.60
C ALA A 352 -5.64 10.98 -16.34
N ILE A 353 -5.54 11.68 -15.21
CA ILE A 353 -6.19 11.32 -13.95
C ILE A 353 -7.71 11.48 -14.08
N ARG A 354 -8.20 12.65 -14.51
CA ARG A 354 -9.64 12.90 -14.75
C ARG A 354 -10.24 11.86 -15.70
N SER A 355 -9.52 11.55 -16.77
CA SER A 355 -9.89 10.51 -17.74
C SER A 355 -9.99 9.11 -17.11
N TYR A 356 -9.06 8.74 -16.24
CA TYR A 356 -9.11 7.46 -15.51
C TYR A 356 -10.29 7.38 -14.53
N VAL A 357 -10.53 8.45 -13.77
CA VAL A 357 -11.66 8.52 -12.85
C VAL A 357 -12.99 8.46 -13.60
N THR A 358 -13.08 9.16 -14.74
CA THR A 358 -14.27 9.11 -15.62
C THR A 358 -14.50 7.72 -16.20
N PHE A 359 -13.44 7.02 -16.61
CA PHE A 359 -13.53 5.64 -17.06
C PHE A 359 -14.12 4.72 -15.97
N ILE A 360 -13.69 4.85 -14.71
CA ILE A 360 -14.24 4.07 -13.60
C ILE A 360 -15.70 4.46 -13.32
N ALA A 361 -16.01 5.77 -13.33
CA ALA A 361 -17.37 6.27 -13.08
C ALA A 361 -18.37 5.75 -14.13
N ASN A 362 -17.95 5.68 -15.40
CA ASN A 362 -18.79 5.24 -16.52
C ASN A 362 -19.02 3.72 -16.56
N GLU A 363 -18.23 2.92 -15.84
CA GLU A 363 -18.45 1.47 -15.76
C GLU A 363 -19.38 1.13 -14.58
N THR A 364 -20.58 0.68 -14.91
CA THR A 364 -21.57 0.23 -13.93
C THR A 364 -21.08 -1.00 -13.15
N ASP A 365 -20.47 -1.95 -13.85
CA ASP A 365 -19.90 -3.15 -13.23
C ASP A 365 -18.38 -3.06 -13.18
N LYS A 366 -17.87 -2.45 -12.10
CA LYS A 366 -16.44 -2.21 -11.90
C LYS A 366 -15.65 -3.51 -11.68
N SER A 367 -16.30 -4.67 -11.58
CA SER A 367 -15.59 -5.96 -11.60
C SER A 367 -14.92 -6.23 -12.96
N LYS A 368 -15.35 -5.55 -14.02
CA LYS A 368 -14.73 -5.56 -15.35
C LYS A 368 -13.47 -4.69 -15.43
N ILE A 369 -13.10 -4.00 -14.37
CA ILE A 369 -11.87 -3.20 -14.31
C ILE A 369 -10.84 -3.95 -13.46
N ALA A 370 -9.73 -4.33 -14.08
CA ALA A 370 -8.56 -4.83 -13.39
C ALA A 370 -7.73 -3.65 -12.88
N TYR A 371 -7.55 -3.56 -11.56
CA TYR A 371 -6.85 -2.46 -10.88
C TYR A 371 -5.47 -2.11 -11.48
N ALA A 372 -4.70 -3.12 -11.89
CA ALA A 372 -3.40 -2.98 -12.54
C ALA A 372 -3.39 -3.49 -14.00
N GLY A 373 -4.55 -3.76 -14.59
CA GLY A 373 -4.67 -4.56 -15.82
C GLY A 373 -4.34 -6.04 -15.62
N ALA A 374 -4.34 -6.82 -16.71
CA ALA A 374 -4.00 -8.25 -16.66
C ALA A 374 -2.56 -8.48 -16.16
N PHE A 375 -2.35 -9.43 -15.24
CA PHE A 375 -1.05 -9.69 -14.61
C PHE A 375 -0.65 -11.16 -14.76
N ASN A 376 0.54 -11.41 -15.29
CA ASN A 376 1.10 -12.74 -15.45
C ASN A 376 2.17 -13.01 -14.37
N PRO A 377 1.90 -13.85 -13.35
CA PRO A 377 2.86 -14.09 -12.27
C PRO A 377 4.13 -14.84 -12.69
N CYS A 378 4.21 -15.35 -13.92
CA CYS A 378 5.42 -15.97 -14.47
C CYS A 378 6.39 -14.95 -15.07
N THR A 379 5.89 -13.83 -15.60
CA THR A 379 6.67 -12.86 -16.38
C THR A 379 6.71 -11.48 -15.77
N ASP A 380 5.68 -11.09 -15.04
CA ASP A 380 5.46 -9.72 -14.60
C ASP A 380 6.08 -9.46 -13.21
N MET A 381 6.09 -8.19 -12.83
CA MET A 381 6.48 -7.70 -11.52
C MET A 381 5.55 -6.55 -11.15
N SER A 382 5.17 -6.45 -9.87
CA SER A 382 4.51 -5.24 -9.36
C SER A 382 5.36 -4.58 -8.28
N CYS A 383 5.28 -3.26 -8.21
CA CYS A 383 6.02 -2.45 -7.25
C CYS A 383 5.11 -1.41 -6.60
N SER A 384 4.97 -1.48 -5.28
CA SER A 384 4.37 -0.42 -4.47
C SER A 384 5.43 0.15 -3.53
N SER A 385 5.55 1.47 -3.45
CA SER A 385 6.65 2.11 -2.73
C SER A 385 6.14 3.16 -1.75
N ILE A 386 6.46 2.94 -0.49
CA ILE A 386 6.23 3.86 0.64
C ILE A 386 7.56 4.46 1.12
N ALA A 387 8.60 4.42 0.28
CA ALA A 387 9.97 4.78 0.65
C ALA A 387 10.19 6.28 0.95
N HIS A 388 9.16 7.10 0.75
CA HIS A 388 9.14 8.52 1.11
C HIS A 388 8.55 8.77 2.50
N ILE A 389 7.94 7.76 3.11
CA ILE A 389 7.32 7.84 4.43
C ILE A 389 8.40 7.75 5.51
N THR A 390 8.18 8.42 6.63
CA THR A 390 8.95 8.27 7.87
C THR A 390 7.98 7.92 9.00
N ALA A 391 8.38 7.07 9.94
CA ALA A 391 7.53 6.82 11.11
C ALA A 391 7.80 7.88 12.19
N PRO A 392 6.75 8.45 12.79
CA PRO A 392 6.91 9.37 13.91
C PRO A 392 7.22 8.65 15.22
N GLU A 393 7.52 9.41 16.27
CA GLU A 393 7.65 8.92 17.64
C GLU A 393 6.28 8.81 18.33
N PHE A 394 5.95 7.65 18.87
CA PHE A 394 4.65 7.32 19.46
C PHE A 394 4.64 7.54 20.98
N GLY A 395 4.96 8.75 21.43
CA GLY A 395 4.95 9.11 22.85
C GLY A 395 5.71 8.09 23.71
N ARG A 396 4.99 7.37 24.58
CA ARG A 396 5.56 6.34 25.47
C ARG A 396 6.17 5.13 24.76
N LEU A 397 5.74 4.81 23.53
CA LEU A 397 6.32 3.74 22.73
C LEU A 397 7.64 4.15 22.06
N GLY A 398 7.93 5.46 21.97
CA GLY A 398 9.10 5.96 21.25
C GLY A 398 8.99 5.78 19.73
N ALA A 399 10.14 5.79 19.04
CA ALA A 399 10.22 5.47 17.63
C ALA A 399 10.13 3.95 17.41
N PRO A 400 9.45 3.46 16.35
CA PRO A 400 9.52 2.05 15.99
C PRO A 400 10.92 1.70 15.46
N ASP A 401 11.49 0.57 15.90
CA ASP A 401 12.75 0.08 15.32
C ASP A 401 12.54 -0.42 13.88
N PHE A 402 11.34 -0.91 13.57
CA PHE A 402 11.00 -1.45 12.25
C PHE A 402 9.60 -1.05 11.80
N ILE A 403 9.51 -0.73 10.51
CA ILE A 403 8.26 -0.64 9.74
C ILE A 403 8.25 -1.83 8.78
N ARG A 404 7.21 -2.65 8.85
CA ARG A 404 7.09 -3.88 8.06
C ARG A 404 5.67 -4.03 7.51
N ARG A 405 5.53 -4.84 6.48
CA ARG A 405 4.24 -5.44 6.12
C ARG A 405 4.16 -6.80 6.82
N PRO A 406 3.08 -7.13 7.54
CA PRO A 406 2.92 -8.49 8.06
C PRO A 406 2.88 -9.50 6.90
N THR A 407 3.38 -10.70 7.14
CA THR A 407 3.47 -11.74 6.12
C THR A 407 2.16 -12.50 6.02
N TYR A 408 1.41 -12.24 4.94
CA TYR A 408 0.23 -13.00 4.56
C TYR A 408 0.57 -14.02 3.48
N GLY A 409 -0.45 -14.65 2.89
CA GLY A 409 -0.30 -15.57 1.77
C GLY A 409 0.55 -15.00 0.62
N PRO A 410 1.10 -15.88 -0.22
CA PRO A 410 1.96 -15.47 -1.34
C PRO A 410 1.20 -14.56 -2.31
N LEU A 411 1.84 -13.45 -2.67
CA LEU A 411 1.39 -12.57 -3.75
C LEU A 411 2.48 -12.54 -4.84
N PRO A 412 2.45 -13.49 -5.79
CA PRO A 412 3.54 -13.72 -6.73
C PRO A 412 4.05 -12.43 -7.38
N CYS A 413 5.36 -12.22 -7.32
CA CYS A 413 6.06 -11.16 -8.04
C CYS A 413 5.68 -9.74 -7.62
N CYS A 414 4.97 -9.60 -6.50
CA CYS A 414 4.76 -8.33 -5.83
C CYS A 414 6.00 -7.92 -5.05
N THR A 415 6.30 -6.63 -5.11
CA THR A 415 7.40 -5.98 -4.42
C THR A 415 6.90 -4.76 -3.67
N TYR A 416 7.28 -4.64 -2.40
CA TYR A 416 7.13 -3.41 -1.62
C TYR A 416 8.48 -2.77 -1.37
N VAL A 417 8.58 -1.44 -1.46
CA VAL A 417 9.79 -0.69 -1.10
C VAL A 417 9.48 0.24 0.06
N ALA A 418 10.25 0.13 1.14
CA ALA A 418 10.05 0.85 2.40
C ALA A 418 11.37 1.42 2.94
N PRO A 419 11.34 2.48 3.77
CA PRO A 419 12.53 2.99 4.45
C PRO A 419 13.05 1.97 5.50
N ASP A 420 14.35 2.01 5.80
CA ASP A 420 14.94 1.16 6.84
C ASP A 420 14.86 1.75 8.25
N LYS A 421 15.02 3.07 8.37
CA LYS A 421 15.00 3.81 9.64
C LYS A 421 14.37 5.19 9.42
N ASN A 422 13.99 5.86 10.51
CA ASN A 422 13.42 7.21 10.51
C ASN A 422 14.34 8.32 9.95
N ASP A 423 15.54 7.98 9.46
CA ASP A 423 16.50 8.95 8.92
C ASP A 423 16.22 9.30 7.45
N GLY A 424 15.04 9.83 7.16
CA GLY A 424 14.73 10.55 5.93
C GLY A 424 14.45 9.70 4.68
N ALA A 425 13.82 10.35 3.70
CA ALA A 425 13.47 9.77 2.41
C ALA A 425 14.69 9.16 1.67
N LEU A 426 14.45 8.30 0.67
CA LEU A 426 15.44 7.60 -0.19
C LEU A 426 16.67 8.41 -0.65
N ASP A 427 16.63 9.73 -0.60
CA ASP A 427 17.77 10.58 -0.91
C ASP A 427 18.83 10.63 0.21
N GLN A 428 18.56 10.12 1.43
CA GLN A 428 19.59 10.09 2.49
C GLN A 428 19.75 8.80 3.30
N ASN A 429 18.84 7.82 3.38
CA ASN A 429 19.17 6.53 4.03
C ASN A 429 18.44 5.30 3.48
N GLN A 430 19.05 4.16 3.82
CA GLN A 430 18.78 2.75 3.51
C GLN A 430 17.32 2.39 3.17
N ALA A 431 17.16 1.46 2.21
CA ALA A 431 15.86 0.98 1.75
C ALA A 431 15.74 -0.54 1.89
N TRP A 432 14.54 -1.01 2.23
CA TRP A 432 14.16 -2.42 2.11
C TRP A 432 13.33 -2.64 0.86
N SER A 433 13.54 -3.79 0.22
CA SER A 433 12.56 -4.34 -0.72
C SER A 433 12.05 -5.68 -0.21
N ASP A 434 10.74 -5.78 0.00
CA ASP A 434 10.05 -7.04 0.26
C ASP A 434 9.63 -7.61 -1.08
N VAL A 435 10.23 -8.72 -1.50
CA VAL A 435 9.99 -9.31 -2.81
C VAL A 435 9.47 -10.72 -2.62
N VAL A 436 8.34 -11.04 -3.26
CA VAL A 436 7.86 -12.43 -3.36
C VAL A 436 8.58 -13.15 -4.48
N LYS A 437 9.40 -14.14 -4.15
CA LYS A 437 10.14 -14.95 -5.13
C LYS A 437 9.68 -16.40 -5.12
N ARG A 438 9.69 -17.03 -6.28
CA ARG A 438 9.50 -18.48 -6.43
C ARG A 438 10.77 -19.21 -5.98
N ILE A 439 10.61 -20.24 -5.16
CA ILE A 439 11.63 -21.19 -4.74
C ILE A 439 11.56 -22.39 -5.69
N GLY A 440 12.68 -22.69 -6.35
CA GLY A 440 12.79 -23.72 -7.39
C GLY A 440 12.75 -23.12 -8.78
#